data_AF-A0A9Q9IRM4-F1
#
_entry.id   AF-A0A9Q9IRM4-F1
#
_cell.length_a   1.000
_cell.length_b   1.000
_cell.length_c   1.000
_cell.angle_alpha   90.00
_cell.angle_beta   90.00
_cell.angle_gamma   90.00
#
_symmetry.space_group_name_H-M   'P 1'
#
loop_
_entity.id
_entity.type
_entity.pdbx_description
1 polymer ?
#
loop_
_entity_poly.entity_id
_entity_poly.type
_entity_poly.pdbx_seq_one_letter_code
_entity_poly.pdbx_strand_id
1 'polypeptide(L)'
;MTVLLLIRLGLLPALRHRALRHHGTLILLTTTIGLSIGVLWECYEWVGTHVLGIEMVVGYTDTIADLVMDGVGSLLAGIALVGWARLGFTHRRLRLRRPA
;
A
#
# COMPACT_ATOMS: atom_id res chain seq x y z
N MET A 1 -2.00 -9.61 -9.77
CA MET A 1 -1.12 -10.07 -10.87
C MET A 1 0.28 -9.48 -10.77
N THR A 2 0.43 -8.17 -10.53
CA THR A 2 1.73 -7.46 -10.43
C THR A 2 2.69 -8.02 -9.38
N VAL A 3 2.20 -8.33 -8.17
CA VAL A 3 3.02 -8.91 -7.09
C VAL A 3 3.63 -10.26 -7.48
N LEU A 4 2.89 -11.11 -8.21
CA LEU A 4 3.37 -12.42 -8.67
C LEU A 4 4.41 -12.29 -9.79
N LEU A 5 4.23 -11.31 -10.69
CA LEU A 5 5.20 -10.97 -11.74
C LEU A 5 6.52 -10.49 -11.14
N LEU A 6 6.46 -9.64 -10.13
CA LEU A 6 7.64 -9.14 -9.42
C LEU A 6 8.35 -10.22 -8.60
N ILE A 7 7.61 -11.19 -8.04
CA ILE A 7 8.19 -12.39 -7.42
C ILE A 7 8.87 -13.27 -8.48
N ARG A 8 8.26 -13.45 -9.66
CA ARG A 8 8.85 -14.25 -10.76
C ARG A 8 10.10 -13.61 -11.37
N LEU A 9 10.16 -12.27 -11.44
CA LEU A 9 11.31 -11.52 -11.94
C LEU A 9 12.46 -11.42 -10.90
N GLY A 10 12.32 -12.01 -9.72
CA GLY A 10 13.32 -11.95 -8.65
C GLY A 10 13.41 -10.60 -7.94
N LEU A 11 12.51 -9.67 -8.23
CA LEU A 11 12.44 -8.33 -7.63
C LEU A 11 11.77 -8.35 -6.24
N LEU A 12 10.98 -9.39 -5.95
CA LEU A 12 10.36 -9.62 -4.64
C LEU A 12 10.73 -11.01 -4.11
N PRO A 13 11.11 -11.15 -2.82
CA PRO A 13 11.41 -12.45 -2.27
C PRO A 13 10.12 -13.26 -2.02
N ALA A 14 10.22 -14.59 -2.08
CA ALA A 14 9.10 -15.48 -1.76
C ALA A 14 8.50 -15.15 -0.37
N LEU A 15 7.17 -15.07 -0.31
CA LEU A 15 6.35 -14.64 0.85
C LEU A 15 6.64 -15.36 2.18
N ARG A 16 7.43 -16.44 2.17
CA ARG A 16 7.81 -17.25 3.34
C ARG A 16 9.21 -16.98 3.90
N HIS A 17 10.03 -16.14 3.27
CA HIS A 17 11.40 -15.87 3.73
C HIS A 17 11.49 -14.66 4.66
N ARG A 18 12.66 -14.45 5.31
CA ARG A 18 13.04 -13.23 6.10
C ARG A 18 12.95 -11.89 5.31
N ALA A 19 12.39 -11.96 4.10
CA ALA A 19 12.08 -11.01 3.07
C ALA A 19 11.40 -9.70 3.48
N LEU A 20 10.64 -9.70 4.57
CA LEU A 20 10.09 -8.47 5.16
C LEU A 20 11.20 -7.53 5.71
N ARG A 21 12.48 -7.93 5.64
CA ARG A 21 13.65 -7.07 5.85
C ARG A 21 14.02 -6.21 4.64
N HIS A 22 13.52 -6.49 3.43
CA HIS A 22 13.78 -5.66 2.26
C HIS A 22 12.84 -4.46 2.27
N HIS A 23 13.35 -3.32 2.70
CA HIS A 23 12.66 -2.03 2.75
C HIS A 23 11.88 -1.69 1.48
N GLY A 24 12.42 -2.05 0.30
CA GLY A 24 11.73 -1.85 -0.99
C GLY A 24 10.41 -2.61 -1.12
N THR A 25 10.32 -3.83 -0.58
CA THR A 25 9.09 -4.62 -0.57
C THR A 25 7.99 -3.93 0.24
N LEU A 26 8.34 -3.40 1.42
CA LEU A 26 7.40 -2.67 2.26
C LEU A 26 6.88 -1.42 1.56
N ILE A 27 7.78 -0.61 1.00
CA ILE A 27 7.41 0.61 0.26
C ILE A 27 6.47 0.28 -0.90
N LEU A 28 6.81 -0.73 -1.71
CA LEU A 28 6.02 -1.11 -2.86
C LEU A 28 4.64 -1.66 -2.47
N LEU A 29 4.57 -2.47 -1.41
CA LEU A 29 3.29 -2.98 -0.89
C LEU A 29 2.42 -1.84 -0.38
N THR A 30 2.97 -0.92 0.43
CA THR A 30 2.23 0.24 0.92
C THR A 30 1.71 1.09 -0.24
N THR A 31 2.56 1.34 -1.25
CA THR A 31 2.18 2.11 -2.44
C THR A 31 1.06 1.44 -3.24
N THR A 32 1.19 0.13 -3.48
CA THR A 32 0.20 -0.65 -4.23
C THR A 32 -1.14 -0.69 -3.50
N ILE A 33 -1.12 -0.82 -2.17
CA ILE A 33 -2.35 -0.79 -1.36
C ILE A 33 -3.00 0.59 -1.43
N GLY A 34 -2.24 1.68 -1.28
CA GLY A 34 -2.78 3.04 -1.38
C GLY A 34 -3.45 3.30 -2.72
N LEU A 35 -2.76 3.00 -3.82
CA LEU A 35 -3.34 3.09 -5.16
C LEU A 35 -4.59 2.23 -5.34
N SER A 36 -4.61 1.02 -4.75
CA SER A 36 -5.78 0.14 -4.86
C SER A 36 -6.98 0.70 -4.12
N ILE A 37 -6.76 1.36 -2.97
CA ILE A 37 -7.81 2.07 -2.23
C ILE A 37 -8.33 3.25 -3.06
N GLY A 38 -7.44 4.03 -3.69
CA GLY A 38 -7.85 5.11 -4.59
C GLY A 38 -8.71 4.63 -5.75
N VAL A 39 -8.33 3.53 -6.41
CA VAL A 39 -9.16 2.93 -7.47
C VAL A 39 -10.55 2.52 -6.95
N LEU A 40 -10.63 2.01 -5.72
CA LEU A 40 -11.93 1.67 -5.12
C LEU A 40 -12.76 2.91 -4.81
N TRP A 41 -12.13 4.03 -4.44
CA TRP A 41 -12.78 5.33 -4.28
C TRP A 41 -13.41 5.80 -5.60
N GLU A 42 -12.65 5.77 -6.69
CA GLU A 42 -13.17 6.13 -8.02
C GLU A 42 -14.33 5.25 -8.47
N CYS A 43 -14.26 3.94 -8.18
CA CYS A 43 -15.39 3.03 -8.43
C CYS A 43 -16.61 3.42 -7.59
N TYR A 44 -16.42 3.82 -6.34
CA TYR A 44 -17.50 4.28 -5.48
C TYR A 44 -18.16 5.54 -6.03
N GLU A 45 -17.39 6.53 -6.48
CA GLU A 45 -17.91 7.75 -7.09
C GLU A 45 -18.64 7.48 -8.40
N TRP A 46 -18.08 6.60 -9.23
CA TRP A 46 -18.73 6.18 -10.46
C TRP A 46 -20.11 5.54 -10.18
N VAL A 47 -20.19 4.64 -9.19
CA VAL A 47 -21.47 4.04 -8.78
C VAL A 47 -22.40 5.10 -8.20
N GLY A 48 -21.91 5.97 -7.32
CA GLY A 48 -22.71 7.03 -6.70
C GLY A 48 -23.35 7.94 -7.73
N THR A 49 -22.59 8.41 -8.71
CA THR A 49 -23.04 9.34 -9.74
C THR A 49 -23.87 8.66 -10.83
N HIS A 50 -23.42 7.52 -11.36
CA HIS A 50 -24.04 6.90 -12.54
C HIS A 50 -25.17 5.92 -12.21
N VAL A 51 -25.13 5.27 -11.02
CA VAL A 51 -26.12 4.26 -10.64
C VAL A 51 -27.13 4.83 -9.65
N LEU A 52 -26.66 5.65 -8.70
CA LEU A 52 -27.49 6.17 -7.61
C LEU A 52 -27.96 7.61 -7.83
N GLY A 53 -27.45 8.31 -8.84
CA GLY A 53 -27.82 9.69 -9.17
C GLY A 53 -27.42 10.71 -8.10
N ILE A 54 -26.37 10.41 -7.33
CA ILE A 54 -25.83 11.32 -6.31
C ILE A 54 -25.00 12.38 -7.02
N GLU A 55 -25.26 13.65 -6.72
CA GLU A 55 -24.40 14.73 -7.19
C GLU A 55 -23.09 14.75 -6.38
N MET A 56 -21.99 14.47 -7.07
CA MET A 56 -20.62 14.55 -6.55
C MET A 56 -19.78 15.33 -7.56
N VAL A 57 -18.76 16.05 -7.09
CA VAL A 57 -17.77 16.67 -7.97
C VAL A 57 -16.87 15.54 -8.47
N VAL A 58 -17.00 15.17 -9.75
CA VAL A 58 -16.25 14.08 -10.37
C VAL A 58 -15.76 14.49 -11.75
N GLY A 59 -14.66 13.91 -12.22
CA GLY A 59 -14.18 14.13 -13.58
C GLY A 59 -12.82 13.50 -13.85
N TYR A 60 -12.39 13.47 -15.12
CA TYR A 60 -11.12 12.82 -15.48
C TYR A 60 -9.91 13.42 -14.74
N THR A 61 -9.83 14.74 -14.66
CA THR A 61 -8.74 15.42 -13.96
C THR A 61 -8.76 15.13 -12.46
N ASP A 62 -9.95 15.00 -11.89
CA ASP A 62 -10.19 14.71 -10.48
C ASP A 62 -9.73 13.30 -10.14
N THR A 63 -10.23 12.31 -10.88
CA THR A 63 -9.78 10.91 -10.79
C THR A 63 -8.26 10.75 -10.90
N ILE A 64 -7.64 11.43 -11.88
CA ILE A 64 -6.18 11.36 -12.04
C ILE A 64 -5.46 12.04 -10.88
N ALA A 65 -5.97 13.18 -10.39
CA ALA A 65 -5.39 13.87 -9.25
C ALA A 65 -5.46 13.01 -7.98
N ASP A 66 -6.61 12.39 -7.71
CA ASP A 66 -6.82 11.54 -6.54
C ASP A 66 -5.92 10.31 -6.55
N LEU A 67 -5.85 9.60 -7.68
CA LEU A 67 -4.93 8.46 -7.83
C LEU A 67 -3.45 8.86 -7.69
N VAL A 68 -3.07 10.04 -8.18
CA VAL A 68 -1.71 10.57 -8.00
C VAL A 68 -1.46 10.88 -6.52
N MET A 69 -2.40 11.52 -5.82
CA MET A 69 -2.26 11.87 -4.41
C MET A 69 -2.22 10.63 -3.52
N ASP A 70 -3.04 9.63 -3.80
CA ASP A 70 -3.01 8.33 -3.11
C ASP A 70 -1.70 7.58 -3.38
N GLY A 71 -1.23 7.57 -4.63
CA GLY A 71 0.05 6.97 -4.99
C GLY A 71 1.24 7.63 -4.31
N VAL A 72 1.32 8.96 -4.35
CA VAL A 72 2.40 9.74 -3.72
C VAL A 72 2.33 9.62 -2.21
N GLY A 73 1.15 9.78 -1.62
CA GLY A 73 0.94 9.70 -0.17
C GLY A 73 1.32 8.32 0.38
N SER A 74 0.89 7.25 -0.29
CA SER A 74 1.23 5.88 0.12
C SER A 74 2.69 5.50 -0.11
N LEU A 75 3.33 6.04 -1.16
CA LEU A 75 4.78 5.91 -1.36
C LEU A 75 5.56 6.56 -0.20
N LEU A 76 5.21 7.80 0.14
CA LEU A 76 5.82 8.53 1.25
C LEU A 76 5.57 7.82 2.59
N ALA A 77 4.37 7.29 2.80
CA ALA A 77 4.06 6.49 3.99
C ALA A 77 4.92 5.22 4.08
N GLY A 78 5.13 4.52 2.96
CA GLY A 78 6.03 3.36 2.90
C GLY A 78 7.47 3.70 3.28
N ILE A 79 7.97 4.84 2.78
CA ILE A 79 9.31 5.36 3.11
C ILE A 79 9.40 5.73 4.59
N ALA A 80 8.38 6.42 5.12
CA ALA A 80 8.30 6.80 6.52
C ALA A 80 8.26 5.57 7.44
N LEU A 81 7.52 4.52 7.08
CA LEU A 81 7.44 3.27 7.83
C LEU A 81 8.81 2.57 7.90
N VAL A 82 9.55 2.57 6.79
CA VAL A 82 10.94 2.09 6.72
C VAL A 82 11.86 2.93 7.62
N GLY A 83 11.76 4.26 7.56
CA GLY A 83 12.52 5.16 8.43
C GLY A 83 12.24 4.91 9.91
N TRP A 84 10.96 4.80 10.28
CA TRP A 84 10.49 4.50 11.62
C TRP A 84 11.04 3.17 12.15
N ALA A 85 11.01 2.12 11.33
CA ALA A 85 11.54 0.81 11.68
C ALA A 85 13.07 0.84 11.89
N ARG A 86 13.80 1.65 11.10
CA ARG A 86 15.26 1.83 11.26
C ARG A 86 15.64 2.61 12.51
N LEU A 87 14.83 3.58 12.89
CA LEU A 87 15.03 4.40 14.10
C LEU A 87 14.74 3.62 15.40
N GLY A 88 14.34 2.35 15.32
CA GLY A 88 14.21 1.47 16.49
C GLY A 88 12.93 1.67 17.29
N PHE A 89 11.96 2.43 16.76
CA PHE A 89 10.64 2.62 17.39
C PHE A 89 9.75 1.37 17.36
N THR A 90 10.21 0.25 16.79
CA THR A 90 9.52 -1.03 16.86
C THR A 90 9.75 -1.66 18.24
N HIS A 91 8.82 -1.43 19.18
CA HIS A 91 8.86 -2.04 20.50
C HIS A 91 8.92 -3.58 20.39
N ARG A 92 10.07 -4.14 20.77
CA ARG A 92 10.30 -5.58 20.84
C ARG A 92 9.65 -6.16 22.11
N ARG A 93 8.44 -6.69 22.01
CA ARG A 93 7.84 -7.62 22.99
C ARG A 93 7.17 -8.73 22.17
N LEU A 94 7.59 -9.99 22.23
CA LEU A 94 7.34 -10.88 23.36
C LEU A 94 8.49 -11.89 23.52
N ARG A 95 9.17 -11.84 24.67
CA ARG A 95 9.91 -13.00 25.19
C ARG A 95 8.87 -14.03 25.64
N LEU A 96 8.49 -14.95 24.77
CA LEU A 96 7.85 -16.19 25.23
C LEU A 96 8.96 -17.05 25.86
N ARG A 97 8.98 -17.05 27.20
CA ARG A 97 9.72 -18.03 28.00
C ARG A 97 9.33 -19.43 27.53
N ARG A 98 10.31 -20.24 27.16
CA ARG A 98 10.13 -21.69 27.01
C ARG A 98 9.98 -22.28 28.42
N PRO A 99 8.91 -23.06 28.72
CA PRO A 99 8.95 -23.95 29.87
C PRO A 99 9.96 -25.07 29.59
N ALA A 100 10.68 -25.46 30.64
CA ALA A 100 11.69 -26.51 30.66
C ALA A 100 11.08 -27.91 30.52
#